data_AF-A0A6A7M2U8-F1
#
_entry.id   AF-A0A6A7M2U8-F1
#
_cell.length_a   1.000
_cell.length_b   1.000
_cell.length_c   1.000
_cell.angle_alpha   90.00
_cell.angle_beta   90.00
_cell.angle_gamma   90.00
#
_symmetry.space_group_name_H-M   'P 1'
#
loop_
_entity.id
_entity.type
_entity.pdbx_description
1 polymer ?
#
loop_
_entity_poly.entity_id
_entity_poly.type
_entity_poly.pdbx_seq_one_letter_code
_entity_poly.pdbx_strand_id
1 'polypeptide(L)'
;MATRAQQREQSAADALAALGNRTRLRVFKLLVRAGPQGTNIGTIQRLLGVPATTLGHHLGTLAAAGLVSQDRRGREVICTANFKAIGEVLAYVKEECCAGVTFDEGSRAA
;
A
#
# COMPACT_ATOMS: atom_id res chain seq x y z
N MET A 1 -22.42 5.10 11.88
CA MET A 1 -21.33 4.11 11.82
C MET A 1 -21.09 3.78 10.35
N ALA A 2 -19.87 3.87 9.85
CA ALA A 2 -19.57 3.51 8.46
C ALA A 2 -19.84 2.02 8.24
N THR A 3 -20.45 1.66 7.11
CA THR A 3 -20.69 0.26 6.76
C THR A 3 -19.36 -0.45 6.51
N ARG A 4 -19.30 -1.77 6.75
CA ARG A 4 -18.06 -2.55 6.50
C ARG A 4 -17.57 -2.43 5.06
N ALA A 5 -18.47 -2.26 4.09
CA ALA A 5 -18.14 -2.03 2.69
C ALA A 5 -17.43 -0.68 2.49
N GLN A 6 -17.96 0.40 3.06
CA GLN A 6 -17.38 1.74 2.95
C GLN A 6 -15.99 1.81 3.62
N GLN A 7 -15.81 1.11 4.74
CA GLN A 7 -14.50 1.02 5.38
C GLN A 7 -13.45 0.31 4.50
N ARG A 8 -13.86 -0.75 3.81
CA ARG A 8 -12.98 -1.52 2.93
C ARG A 8 -12.56 -0.71 1.70
N GLU A 9 -13.49 0.02 1.10
CA GLU A 9 -13.22 0.96 0.01
C GLU A 9 -12.23 2.03 0.44
N GLN A 10 -12.45 2.68 1.59
CA GLN A 10 -11.55 3.70 2.10
C GLN A 10 -10.14 3.15 2.34
N SER A 11 -10.03 1.98 2.97
CA SER A 11 -8.72 1.33 3.20
C SER A 11 -8.00 0.98 1.88
N ALA A 12 -8.74 0.55 0.85
CA ALA A 12 -8.15 0.31 -0.48
C ALA A 12 -7.68 1.61 -1.14
N ALA A 13 -8.49 2.68 -1.07
CA ALA A 13 -8.13 3.99 -1.59
C ALA A 13 -6.88 4.57 -0.90
N ASP A 14 -6.81 4.50 0.42
CA ASP A 14 -5.66 5.00 1.20
C ASP A 14 -4.37 4.24 0.85
N ALA A 15 -4.45 2.91 0.74
CA ALA A 15 -3.32 2.08 0.35
C ALA A 15 -2.84 2.38 -1.09
N LEU A 16 -3.77 2.52 -2.04
CA LEU A 16 -3.44 2.85 -3.43
C LEU A 16 -2.85 4.26 -3.54
N ALA A 17 -3.39 5.24 -2.81
CA ALA A 17 -2.84 6.60 -2.74
C ALA A 17 -1.43 6.62 -2.13
N ALA A 18 -1.19 5.81 -1.09
CA ALA A 18 0.14 5.61 -0.54
C ALA A 18 1.09 4.96 -1.56
N LEU A 19 0.66 3.97 -2.34
CA LEU A 19 1.50 3.34 -3.37
C LEU A 19 1.66 4.19 -4.64
N GLY A 20 0.78 5.15 -4.90
CA GLY A 20 0.79 6.06 -6.07
C GLY A 20 1.98 7.04 -6.14
N ASN A 21 3.02 6.85 -5.34
CA ASN A 21 4.27 7.61 -5.38
C ASN A 21 5.45 6.70 -5.71
N ARG A 22 6.29 7.11 -6.65
CA ARG A 22 7.43 6.30 -7.15
C ARG A 22 8.39 5.85 -6.04
N THR A 23 8.72 6.72 -5.08
CA THR A 23 9.64 6.38 -3.99
C THR A 23 8.99 5.41 -3.01
N ARG A 24 7.74 5.65 -2.62
CA ARG A 24 6.99 4.75 -1.72
C ARG A 24 6.80 3.36 -2.34
N LEU A 25 6.50 3.29 -3.64
CA LEU A 25 6.41 2.02 -4.36
C LEU A 25 7.75 1.27 -4.38
N ARG A 26 8.88 1.98 -4.59
CA ARG A 26 10.23 1.38 -4.54
C ARG A 26 10.55 0.84 -3.14
N VAL A 27 10.24 1.61 -2.10
CA VAL A 27 10.40 1.20 -0.69
C VAL A 27 9.57 -0.06 -0.41
N PHE A 28 8.28 -0.04 -0.74
CA PHE A 28 7.39 -1.17 -0.51
C PHE A 28 7.85 -2.43 -1.26
N LYS A 29 8.24 -2.31 -2.54
CA LYS A 29 8.79 -3.43 -3.32
C LYS A 29 10.09 -3.99 -2.73
N LEU A 30 10.96 -3.13 -2.20
CA LEU A 30 12.16 -3.58 -1.50
C LEU A 30 11.80 -4.40 -0.26
N LEU A 31 10.83 -3.93 0.53
CA LEU A 31 10.35 -4.64 1.72
C LEU A 31 9.69 -5.98 1.38
N VAL A 32 8.92 -6.05 0.28
CA VAL A 32 8.38 -7.31 -0.24
C VAL A 32 9.49 -8.29 -0.59
N ARG A 33 10.55 -7.82 -1.28
CA ARG A 33 11.74 -8.65 -1.59
C ARG A 33 12.52 -9.07 -0.34
N ALA A 34 12.53 -8.23 0.69
CA ALA A 34 13.14 -8.55 1.98
C ALA A 34 12.34 -9.58 2.78
N GLY A 35 11.13 -9.95 2.36
CA GLY A 35 10.33 -11.00 2.99
C GLY A 35 9.75 -10.62 4.36
N PRO A 36 9.14 -11.59 5.07
CA PRO A 36 8.50 -11.38 6.38
C PRO A 36 9.43 -10.83 7.46
N GLN A 37 10.74 -11.09 7.36
CA GLN A 37 11.76 -10.57 8.25
C GLN A 37 12.01 -9.07 8.06
N GLY A 38 11.71 -8.53 6.88
CA GLY A 38 11.92 -7.13 6.56
C GLY A 38 13.39 -6.72 6.57
N THR A 39 13.64 -5.42 6.74
CA THR A 39 14.99 -4.88 6.87
C THR A 39 14.99 -3.54 7.61
N ASN A 40 16.14 -3.09 8.09
CA ASN A 40 16.23 -1.83 8.83
C ASN A 40 16.22 -0.60 7.92
N ILE A 41 15.85 0.57 8.47
CA ILE A 41 15.77 1.83 7.74
C ILE A 41 17.10 2.18 7.05
N GLY A 42 18.24 1.95 7.72
CA GLY A 42 19.57 2.25 7.15
C GLY A 42 19.86 1.45 5.87
N THR A 43 19.42 0.20 5.81
CA THR A 43 19.55 -0.65 4.61
C THR A 43 18.66 -0.15 3.48
N ILE A 44 17.41 0.24 3.78
CA ILE A 44 16.51 0.85 2.80
C ILE A 44 17.13 2.13 2.23
N GLN A 45 17.66 2.98 3.10
CA GLN A 45 18.31 4.23 2.74
C GLN A 45 19.49 3.99 1.78
N ARG A 46 20.38 3.05 2.12
CA ARG A 46 21.54 2.70 1.31
C ARG A 46 21.16 2.14 -0.06
N LEU A 47 20.14 1.26 -0.12
CA LEU A 47 19.75 0.60 -1.37
C LEU A 47 18.97 1.51 -2.32
N LEU A 48 18.24 2.49 -1.80
CA LEU A 48 17.40 3.37 -2.60
C LEU A 48 17.97 4.78 -2.79
N GLY A 49 19.03 5.14 -2.06
CA GLY A 49 19.67 6.46 -2.15
C GLY A 49 18.76 7.62 -1.71
N VAL A 50 17.79 7.36 -0.83
CA VAL A 50 16.81 8.35 -0.38
C VAL A 50 17.32 9.03 0.89
N PRO A 51 17.22 10.37 1.05
CA PRO A 51 17.58 11.04 2.30
C PRO A 51 16.78 10.52 3.50
N ALA A 52 17.40 10.46 4.69
CA ALA A 52 16.80 9.87 5.89
C ALA A 52 15.46 10.52 6.29
N THR A 53 15.37 11.86 6.23
CA THR A 53 14.15 12.62 6.56
C THR A 53 13.01 12.29 5.58
N THR A 54 13.31 12.29 4.29
CA THR A 54 12.36 11.92 3.22
C THR A 54 11.91 10.47 3.34
N LEU A 55 12.85 9.55 3.63
CA LEU A 55 12.53 8.13 3.81
C LEU A 55 11.64 7.91 5.04
N GLY A 56 11.91 8.60 6.15
CA GLY A 56 11.05 8.57 7.34
C GLY A 56 9.62 9.02 7.03
N HIS A 57 9.45 10.11 6.27
CA HIS A 57 8.12 10.57 5.83
C HIS A 57 7.42 9.50 4.96
N HIS A 58 8.12 8.92 3.99
CA HIS A 58 7.57 7.87 3.13
C HIS A 58 7.16 6.60 3.89
N LEU A 59 8.00 6.15 4.83
CA LEU A 59 7.68 5.00 5.68
C LEU A 59 6.49 5.30 6.61
N GLY A 60 6.41 6.51 7.15
CA GLY A 60 5.26 6.97 7.94
C GLY A 60 3.96 6.95 7.15
N THR A 61 3.96 7.44 5.90
CA THR A 61 2.78 7.36 5.02
C THR A 61 2.37 5.91 4.74
N LEU A 62 3.35 5.04 4.45
CA LEU A 62 3.08 3.62 4.19
C LEU A 62 2.56 2.89 5.44
N ALA A 63 3.06 3.25 6.62
CA ALA A 63 2.60 2.70 7.90
C ALA A 63 1.19 3.17 8.25
N ALA A 64 0.89 4.46 8.04
CA ALA A 64 -0.46 5.01 8.23
C ALA A 64 -1.50 4.34 7.30
N ALA A 65 -1.10 3.98 6.09
CA ALA A 65 -1.93 3.21 5.14
C ALA A 65 -1.96 1.69 5.44
N GLY A 66 -1.35 1.23 6.54
CA GLY A 66 -1.34 -0.18 6.95
C GLY A 66 -0.47 -1.11 6.08
N LEU A 67 0.29 -0.58 5.13
CA LEU A 67 1.11 -1.34 4.18
C LEU A 67 2.47 -1.74 4.75
N VAL A 68 2.99 -1.00 5.73
CA VAL A 68 4.29 -1.27 6.35
C VAL A 68 4.14 -1.30 7.86
N SER A 69 4.79 -2.24 8.53
CA SER A 69 4.95 -2.24 9.97
C SER A 69 6.36 -1.82 10.35
N GLN A 70 6.49 -1.09 11.46
CA GLN A 70 7.77 -0.62 11.98
C GLN A 70 7.94 -1.14 13.41
N ASP A 71 9.00 -1.91 13.63
CA ASP A 71 9.32 -2.52 14.93
C ASP A 71 10.70 -2.04 15.39
N ARG A 72 10.75 -1.44 16.58
CA ARG A 72 11.98 -0.85 17.12
C ARG A 72 12.75 -1.91 17.91
N ARG A 73 13.92 -2.29 17.40
CA ARG A 73 14.81 -3.28 18.01
C ARG A 73 16.10 -2.61 18.46
N GLY A 74 16.08 -2.12 19.71
CA GLY A 74 17.18 -1.35 20.27
C GLY A 74 17.38 -0.02 19.54
N ARG A 75 18.53 0.11 18.84
CA ARG A 75 18.88 1.33 18.10
C ARG A 75 18.35 1.35 16.66
N GLU A 76 17.91 0.21 16.15
CA GLU A 76 17.40 0.10 14.78
C GLU A 76 15.88 0.01 14.75
N VAL A 77 15.28 0.41 13.61
CA VAL A 77 13.87 0.20 13.31
C VAL A 77 13.79 -0.74 12.12
N ILE A 78 13.23 -1.92 12.33
CA ILE A 78 12.95 -2.92 11.30
C ILE A 78 11.62 -2.57 10.65
N CYS A 79 11.62 -2.44 9.34
CA CYS A 79 10.43 -2.23 8.54
C CYS A 79 10.08 -3.51 7.80
N THR A 80 8.83 -3.93 7.86
CA THR A 80 8.30 -5.13 7.17
C THR A 80 7.11 -4.75 6.30
N ALA A 81 6.96 -5.40 5.14
CA ALA A 81 5.75 -5.26 4.33
C ALA A 81 4.58 -6.03 4.97
N ASN A 82 3.40 -5.42 4.99
CA ASN A 82 2.18 -6.09 5.40
C ASN A 82 1.56 -6.84 4.19
N PHE A 83 1.95 -8.10 4.04
CA PHE A 83 1.50 -8.97 2.94
C PHE A 83 -0.02 -9.18 2.95
N LYS A 84 -0.64 -9.24 4.14
CA LYS A 84 -2.10 -9.38 4.26
C LYS A 84 -2.81 -8.16 3.70
N ALA A 85 -2.39 -6.96 4.12
CA ALA A 85 -3.02 -5.71 3.68
C ALA A 85 -2.94 -5.54 2.16
N ILE A 86 -1.76 -5.74 1.54
CA ILE A 86 -1.65 -5.64 0.08
C ILE A 86 -2.45 -6.73 -0.65
N GLY A 87 -2.54 -7.94 -0.09
CA GLY A 87 -3.39 -9.00 -0.61
C GLY A 87 -4.87 -8.60 -0.64
N GLU A 88 -5.37 -7.98 0.43
CA GLU A 88 -6.74 -7.48 0.52
C GLU A 88 -7.03 -6.35 -0.47
N VAL A 89 -6.08 -5.42 -0.66
CA VAL A 89 -6.19 -4.33 -1.65
C VAL A 89 -6.24 -4.89 -3.06
N LEU A 90 -5.37 -5.84 -3.39
CA LEU A 90 -5.36 -6.49 -4.71
C LEU A 90 -6.63 -7.32 -4.95
N ALA A 91 -7.14 -7.99 -3.91
CA ALA A 91 -8.41 -8.70 -4.00
C ALA A 91 -9.57 -7.72 -4.26
N TYR A 92 -9.64 -6.61 -3.52
CA TYR A 92 -10.66 -5.58 -3.71
C TYR A 92 -10.68 -5.02 -5.14
N VAL A 93 -9.52 -4.69 -5.71
CA VAL A 93 -9.43 -4.19 -7.09
C VAL A 93 -9.84 -5.26 -8.11
N LYS A 94 -9.61 -6.54 -7.82
CA LYS A 94 -9.90 -7.65 -8.74
C LYS A 94 -11.36 -8.12 -8.71
N GLU A 95 -12.11 -7.85 -7.65
CA GLU A 95 -13.48 -8.38 -7.48
C GLU A 95 -14.42 -8.02 -8.63
N GLU A 96 -14.31 -6.81 -9.15
CA GLU A 96 -15.14 -6.33 -10.26
C GLU A 96 -14.46 -6.52 -11.63
N CYS A 97 -13.32 -7.22 -11.67
CA CYS A 97 -12.65 -7.52 -12.91
C CYS A 97 -13.52 -8.48 -13.73
N CYS A 98 -13.83 -8.09 -14.97
CA CYS A 98 -14.70 -8.83 -15.90
C CYS A 98 -16.20 -8.88 -15.53
N ALA A 99 -16.66 -8.17 -14.50
CA ALA A 99 -18.09 -8.09 -14.17
C ALA A 99 -18.90 -7.36 -15.25
N GLY A 100 -18.29 -6.33 -15.87
CA GLY A 100 -18.95 -5.50 -16.88
C GLY A 100 -20.04 -4.60 -16.28
N VAL A 101 -20.53 -3.64 -17.07
CA VAL A 101 -21.69 -2.80 -16.71
C VAL A 101 -22.62 -2.82 -17.91
N THR A 102 -23.88 -3.23 -17.71
CA THR A 102 -24.92 -3.10 -18.74
C THR A 102 -25.43 -1.67 -18.74
N PHE A 103 -25.23 -0.97 -19.84
CA PHE A 103 -25.90 0.30 -20.10
C PHE A 103 -27.18 -0.03 -20.89
N ASP A 104 -28.34 0.27 -20.31
CA ASP A 104 -29.61 0.07 -21.01
C ASP A 104 -29.71 1.15 -22.12
N GLU A 105 -29.36 0.79 -23.35
CA GLU A 105 -29.41 1.67 -24.52
C GLU A 105 -30.85 1.87 -25.06
N GLY A 106 -31.83 1.89 -24.16
CA GLY A 106 -33.25 1.99 -24.47
C GLY A 106 -33.82 3.42 -24.43
N SER A 107 -33.17 4.42 -25.06
CA SER A 107 -33.82 5.73 -25.33
C SER A 107 -33.04 6.67 -26.26
N ARG A 108 -32.49 6.15 -27.37
CA ARG A 108 -31.94 7.01 -28.44
C ARG A 108 -32.16 6.40 -29.83
N ALA A 109 -33.41 6.07 -30.12
CA ALA A 109 -33.92 5.90 -31.47
C ALA A 109 -35.39 6.32 -31.48
N ALA A 110 -35.63 7.63 -31.54
CA ALA A 110 -36.87 8.25 -32.01
C ALA A 110 -36.50 9.54 -32.74
#